data_AF-A0A9D6YU39-F1
#
_entry.id   AF-A0A9D6YU39-F1
#
_cell.length_a   1.000
_cell.length_b   1.000
_cell.length_c   1.000
_cell.angle_alpha   90.00
_cell.angle_beta   90.00
_cell.angle_gamma   90.00
#
_symmetry.space_group_name_H-M   'P 1'
#
loop_
_entity.id
_entity.type
_entity.pdbx_description
1 polymer ?
#
loop_
_entity_poly.entity_id
_entity_poly.type
_entity_poly.pdbx_seq_one_letter_code
_entity_poly.pdbx_strand_id
1 'polypeptide(L)' 'MGRFYYKKSSYPAAASRFKQIAKDYPDTKFSQDALYYLSVTYIKLKDIDSARQSLQELLKRYPDTKYKGDAKRLLAKYK' A
#
# COMPACT_ATOMS: atom_id res chain seq x y z
N MET A 1 8.28 26.60 -2.72
CA MET A 1 7.50 25.90 -1.67
C MET A 1 6.23 25.21 -2.22
N GLY A 2 6.32 24.42 -3.31
CA GLY A 2 5.12 23.90 -4.01
C GLY A 2 4.98 22.38 -4.18
N ARG A 3 5.99 21.57 -3.81
CA ARG A 3 5.98 20.11 -4.11
C ARG A 3 5.42 19.22 -3.00
N PHE A 4 5.15 19.77 -1.82
CA PHE A 4 4.76 18.97 -0.65
C PHE A 4 3.26 19.02 -0.34
N TYR A 5 2.55 20.08 -0.74
CA TYR A 5 1.09 20.21 -0.51
C TYR A 5 0.23 19.50 -1.56
N TYR A 6 0.73 19.29 -2.78
CA TYR A 6 -0.03 18.58 -3.82
C TYR A 6 -0.25 17.09 -3.51
N LYS A 7 0.69 16.47 -2.80
CA LYS A 7 0.62 15.04 -2.49
C LYS A 7 -0.40 14.70 -1.40
N LYS A 8 -0.65 15.61 -0.43
CA LYS A 8 -1.50 15.32 0.73
C LYS A 8 -3.00 15.26 0.39
N SER A 9 -3.48 16.16 -0.46
CA SER A 9 -4.90 16.13 -0.91
C SER A 9 -5.22 14.98 -1.86
N SER A 10 -4.21 14.41 -2.53
CA SER A 10 -4.42 13.29 -3.47
C SER A 10 -4.14 11.91 -2.88
N TYR A 11 -3.59 11.79 -1.66
CA TYR A 11 -3.36 10.48 -1.05
C TYR A 11 -4.64 9.67 -0.83
N PRO A 12 -5.78 10.24 -0.40
CA PRO A 12 -7.03 9.48 -0.29
C PRO A 12 -7.51 8.96 -1.66
N ALA A 13 -7.39 9.79 -2.71
CA ALA A 13 -7.73 9.39 -4.08
C ALA A 13 -6.78 8.29 -4.61
N ALA A 14 -5.48 8.39 -4.30
CA ALA A 14 -4.49 7.38 -4.65
C ALA A 14 -4.77 6.05 -3.93
N ALA A 15 -5.09 6.09 -2.63
CA ALA A 15 -5.49 4.90 -1.87
C ALA A 15 -6.72 4.23 -2.49
N SER A 16 -7.76 5.02 -2.83
CA SER A 16 -8.95 4.50 -3.51
C SER A 16 -8.59 3.83 -4.85
N ARG A 17 -7.73 4.46 -5.65
CA ARG A 17 -7.32 3.93 -6.96
C ARG A 17 -6.48 2.65 -6.84
N PHE A 18 -5.54 2.58 -5.89
CA PHE A 18 -4.79 1.35 -5.64
C PHE A 18 -5.69 0.23 -5.13
N LYS A 19 -6.64 0.55 -4.25
CA LYS A 19 -7.65 -0.42 -3.79
C LYS A 19 -8.49 -0.96 -4.93
N GLN A 20 -8.88 -0.10 -5.87
CA GLN A 20 -9.60 -0.50 -7.07
C GLN A 20 -8.74 -1.37 -7.99
N ILE A 21 -7.47 -1.02 -8.25
CA ILE A 21 -6.56 -1.85 -9.05
C ILE A 21 -6.37 -3.23 -8.41
N ALA A 22 -6.19 -3.28 -7.09
CA ALA A 22 -6.03 -4.54 -6.37
C ALA A 22 -7.28 -5.44 -6.46
N LYS A 23 -8.47 -4.83 -6.61
CA LYS A 23 -9.75 -5.51 -6.76
C LYS A 23 -10.05 -5.92 -8.21
N ASP A 24 -9.78 -5.04 -9.17
CA ASP A 24 -10.12 -5.21 -10.58
C ASP A 24 -9.14 -6.15 -11.30
N TYR A 25 -7.88 -6.22 -10.82
CA TYR A 25 -6.83 -7.06 -11.40
C TYR A 25 -6.25 -8.05 -10.39
N PRO A 26 -7.07 -8.90 -9.74
CA PRO A 26 -6.57 -9.89 -8.80
C PRO A 26 -5.56 -10.83 -9.48
N ASP A 27 -4.59 -11.33 -8.72
CA ASP A 27 -3.59 -12.29 -9.17
C ASP A 27 -2.59 -11.81 -10.24
N THR A 28 -2.51 -10.50 -10.46
CA THR A 28 -1.51 -9.90 -11.34
C THR A 28 -0.39 -9.24 -10.56
N LYS A 29 0.77 -9.03 -11.23
CA LYS A 29 1.85 -8.18 -10.69
C LYS A 29 1.35 -6.77 -10.35
N PHE A 30 0.32 -6.27 -11.05
CA PHE A 30 -0.29 -4.98 -10.76
C PHE A 30 -1.00 -4.96 -9.41
N SER A 31 -1.66 -6.05 -9.01
CA SER A 31 -2.28 -6.15 -7.68
C SER A 31 -1.24 -6.19 -6.56
N GLN A 32 -0.10 -6.86 -6.77
CA GLN A 32 1.02 -6.83 -5.82
C GLN A 32 1.57 -5.42 -5.63
N ASP A 33 1.86 -4.73 -6.74
CA ASP A 33 2.33 -3.34 -6.73
C ASP A 33 1.28 -2.42 -6.09
N ALA A 34 0.00 -2.59 -6.41
CA ALA A 34 -1.09 -1.79 -5.87
C ALA A 34 -1.25 -1.95 -4.34
N LEU A 35 -1.24 -3.18 -3.81
CA LEU A 35 -1.31 -3.41 -2.36
C LEU A 35 -0.10 -2.83 -1.62
N TYR A 36 1.10 -2.92 -2.21
CA TYR A 36 2.28 -2.30 -1.65
C TYR A 36 2.15 -0.77 -1.63
N TYR A 37 1.82 -0.13 -2.75
CA TYR A 37 1.67 1.33 -2.80
C TYR A 37 0.48 1.83 -1.97
N LEU A 38 -0.58 1.05 -1.85
CA LEU A 38 -1.71 1.31 -0.95
C LEU A 38 -1.22 1.42 0.50
N SER A 39 -0.42 0.46 0.95
CA SER A 39 0.15 0.50 2.30
C SER A 39 1.04 1.73 2.54
N VAL A 40 1.90 2.07 1.57
CA VAL A 40 2.76 3.25 1.65
C VAL A 40 1.93 4.53 1.69
N THR A 41 0.85 4.59 0.92
CA THR A 41 -0.08 5.72 0.90
C THR A 41 -0.77 5.87 2.25
N TYR A 42 -1.24 4.78 2.86
CA TYR A 42 -1.81 4.80 4.20
C TYR A 42 -0.81 5.27 5.27
N ILE A 43 0.46 4.84 5.20
CA ILE A 43 1.52 5.36 6.07
C ILE A 43 1.68 6.88 5.92
N LYS A 44 1.63 7.42 4.69
CA LYS A 44 1.70 8.87 4.44
C LYS A 44 0.47 9.62 4.95
N LEU A 45 -0.69 8.96 4.97
CA LEU A 45 -1.91 9.46 5.59
C LEU A 45 -1.91 9.35 7.12
N LYS A 46 -0.88 8.76 7.73
CA LYS A 46 -0.81 8.39 9.15
C LYS A 46 -1.87 7.36 9.58
N ASP A 47 -2.49 6.69 8.62
CA ASP A 47 -3.40 5.58 8.86
C ASP A 47 -2.59 4.28 8.92
N ILE A 48 -2.02 4.02 10.10
CA ILE A 48 -1.11 2.89 10.29
C ILE A 48 -1.88 1.56 10.28
N ASP A 49 -3.11 1.54 10.79
CA ASP A 49 -3.95 0.35 10.81
C ASP A 49 -4.26 -0.15 9.39
N SER A 50 -4.75 0.74 8.51
CA SER A 50 -5.02 0.40 7.11
C SER A 50 -3.74 0.00 6.35
N ALA A 51 -2.60 0.64 6.67
CA ALA A 51 -1.31 0.27 6.09
C ALA A 51 -0.93 -1.17 6.47
N ARG A 52 -1.06 -1.53 7.74
CA ARG A 52 -0.75 -2.88 8.23
C ARG A 52 -1.65 -3.92 7.60
N GLN A 53 -2.96 -3.65 7.52
CA GLN A 53 -3.92 -4.55 6.85
C GLN A 53 -3.52 -4.78 5.39
N SER A 54 -3.16 -3.73 4.67
CA SER A 54 -2.73 -3.82 3.27
C SER A 54 -1.44 -4.63 3.10
N LEU A 55 -0.47 -4.47 4.01
CA LEU A 55 0.77 -5.26 4.02
C LEU A 55 0.52 -6.73 4.37
N GLN A 56 -0.35 -7.00 5.33
CA GLN A 56 -0.74 -8.37 5.69
C GLN A 56 -1.45 -9.05 4.53
N GLU A 57 -2.35 -8.34 3.86
CA GLU A 57 -3.05 -8.86 2.68
C GLU A 57 -2.09 -9.12 1.52
N LEU A 58 -1.13 -8.23 1.27
CA LEU A 58 -0.06 -8.45 0.30
C LEU A 58 0.72 -9.74 0.61
N LEU A 59 1.16 -9.94 1.85
CA LEU A 59 1.91 -11.13 2.25
C LEU A 59 1.07 -12.41 2.25
N LYS A 60 -0.23 -12.30 2.53
CA LYS A 60 -1.18 -13.42 2.55
C LYS A 60 -1.53 -13.89 1.15
N ARG A 61 -1.86 -12.96 0.24
CA ARG A 61 -2.20 -13.26 -1.15
C ARG A 61 -0.98 -13.58 -2.00
N TYR A 62 0.14 -12.89 -1.74
CA TYR A 62 1.35 -12.96 -2.55
C TYR A 62 2.59 -13.27 -1.70
N PRO A 63 2.71 -14.52 -1.21
CA PRO A 63 3.84 -14.91 -0.35
C PRO A 63 5.21 -14.83 -1.05
N ASP A 64 5.25 -14.84 -2.39
CA ASP A 64 6.45 -14.71 -3.23
C ASP A 64 6.58 -13.34 -3.91
N THR A 65 5.89 -12.31 -3.40
CA THR A 65 6.05 -10.96 -3.93
C THR A 65 7.46 -10.39 -3.72
N LYS A 66 7.96 -9.64 -4.70
CA LYS A 66 9.23 -8.90 -4.60
C LYS A 66 9.27 -7.93 -3.40
N TYR A 67 8.11 -7.50 -2.91
CA TYR A 67 7.99 -6.61 -1.75
C TYR A 67 8.00 -7.33 -0.40
N LYS A 68 8.11 -8.66 -0.35
CA LYS A 68 8.00 -9.45 0.90
C LYS A 68 8.95 -8.95 1.99
N GLY A 69 10.19 -8.67 1.61
CA GLY A 69 11.21 -8.14 2.53
C GLY A 69 10.81 -6.78 3.10
N ASP A 70 10.41 -5.85 2.23
CA ASP A 70 10.00 -4.50 2.66
C ASP A 70 8.70 -4.54 3.45
N ALA A 71 7.71 -5.34 3.03
CA ALA A 71 6.44 -5.48 3.72
C ALA A 71 6.62 -6.00 5.16
N LYS A 72 7.48 -7.00 5.37
CA LYS A 72 7.83 -7.48 6.71
C LYS A 72 8.54 -6.41 7.54
N ARG A 73 9.48 -5.66 6.94
CA ARG A 73 10.18 -4.56 7.61
C ARG A 73 9.23 -3.45 8.02
N LEU A 74 8.32 -3.04 7.14
CA LEU A 74 7.31 -2.03 7.42
C LEU A 74 6.36 -2.50 8.52
N LEU A 75 5.85 -3.74 8.46
CA LEU A 75 5.01 -4.32 9.52
C LEU A 75 5.71 -4.34 10.88
N ALA A 76 7.01 -4.67 10.91
CA ALA A 76 7.79 -4.65 12.15
C ALA A 76 8.04 -3.22 12.66
N LYS A 77 8.25 -2.26 11.75
CA LYS A 77 8.47 -0.85 12.07
C LYS A 77 7.23 -0.15 12.62
N TYR A 78 6.06 -0.54 12.13
CA TYR A 78 4.77 0.04 12.49
C TYR A 78 3.93 -0.91 13.37
N LYS A 79 4.61 -1.71 14.20
CA LYS A 79 3.99 -2.70 15.09
C LYS A 79 3.21 -2.05 16.22
#